data_AF-A0A9Q1IKM6-F1
#
_entry.id   AF-A0A9Q1IKM6-F1
#
_cell.length_a   1.000
_cell.length_b   1.000
_cell.length_c   1.000
_cell.angle_alpha   90.00
_cell.angle_beta   90.00
_cell.angle_gamma   90.00
#
_symmetry.space_group_name_H-M   'P 1'
#
loop_
_entity.id
_entity.type
_entity.pdbx_description
1 polymer ?
#
loop_
_entity_poly.entity_id
_entity_poly.type
_entity_poly.pdbx_seq_one_letter_code
_entity_poly.pdbx_strand_id
1 'polypeptide(L)'
;MSSTASDYARLVCLFLVCSATCAADLCNWRGSGLVREPHSRTVQQVRLRCTEGAVEWVYPSQALRVVLEPNLSSTRHTSICIKPFRSFRGASVYIERAGELNLLMTEGGRPEQVHCFRTQGRQTPAIFLQASPQRDISRRTVGFRYELLCNQSTSPDFRDTVLQAVCRPCNDTELLLAVCSSDFVVRGFIRNVSHDSERQTSLVYVSAGRVYRQRSGVFEREMGPPGAWWGHIRTLLRCQARAGPGDFLFTGTEHFGEAWLGCAPRYKDFLSVYQAARQARQNPCEFPLD
;
A
#
# COMPACT_ATOMS: atom_id res chain seq x y z
N MET A 1 36.83 -5.01 -27.08
CA MET A 1 35.68 -5.88 -26.75
C MET A 1 35.62 -6.13 -25.24
N SER A 2 35.46 -5.07 -24.43
CA SER A 2 35.52 -5.18 -22.96
C SER A 2 34.75 -4.07 -22.24
N SER A 3 33.84 -3.36 -22.93
CA SER A 3 33.07 -2.25 -22.34
C SER A 3 31.61 -2.61 -22.02
N THR A 4 31.06 -3.67 -22.62
CA THR A 4 29.64 -4.02 -22.44
C THR A 4 29.37 -4.75 -21.12
N ALA A 5 30.28 -5.60 -20.65
CA ALA A 5 30.09 -6.35 -19.40
C ALA A 5 30.03 -5.46 -18.14
N SER A 6 30.77 -4.34 -18.13
CA SER A 6 30.80 -3.40 -17.00
C SER A 6 29.53 -2.55 -16.89
N ASP A 7 28.87 -2.25 -18.01
CA ASP A 7 27.63 -1.48 -18.02
C ASP A 7 26.42 -2.35 -17.63
N TYR A 8 26.41 -3.64 -18.02
CA TYR A 8 25.40 -4.60 -17.54
C TYR A 8 25.50 -4.80 -16.03
N ALA A 9 26.70 -4.91 -15.45
CA ALA A 9 26.87 -5.05 -14.01
C ALA A 9 26.40 -3.80 -13.23
N ARG A 10 26.57 -2.60 -13.79
CA ARG A 10 26.08 -1.34 -13.20
C ARG A 10 24.57 -1.18 -13.31
N LEU A 11 23.95 -1.58 -14.44
CA LEU A 11 22.50 -1.60 -14.59
C LEU A 11 21.86 -2.62 -13.64
N VAL A 12 22.45 -3.81 -13.50
CA VAL A 12 21.98 -4.86 -12.59
C VAL A 12 22.14 -4.42 -11.13
N CYS A 13 23.23 -3.73 -10.76
CA CYS A 13 23.36 -3.14 -9.43
C CYS A 13 22.36 -2.00 -9.16
N LEU A 14 22.07 -1.12 -10.13
CA LEU A 14 21.04 -0.09 -9.95
C LEU A 14 19.63 -0.69 -9.82
N PHE A 15 19.33 -1.74 -10.58
CA PHE A 15 18.06 -2.47 -10.46
C PHE A 15 17.96 -3.30 -9.17
N LEU A 16 19.07 -3.87 -8.67
CA LEU A 16 19.12 -4.57 -7.39
C LEU A 16 18.97 -3.62 -6.19
N VAL A 17 19.50 -2.39 -6.28
CA VAL A 17 19.32 -1.36 -5.24
C VAL A 17 17.91 -0.77 -5.28
N CYS A 18 17.27 -0.72 -6.45
CA CYS A 18 15.86 -0.31 -6.58
C CYS A 18 14.87 -1.42 -6.18
N SER A 19 15.34 -2.68 -6.21
CA SER A 19 14.64 -3.87 -5.73
C SER A 19 15.10 -4.29 -4.34
N ALA A 20 15.49 -3.33 -3.48
CA ALA A 20 15.40 -3.58 -2.06
C ALA A 20 13.89 -3.74 -1.77
N THR A 21 13.40 -4.95 -1.96
CA THR A 21 12.17 -5.42 -1.35
C THR A 21 12.38 -5.23 0.14
N CYS A 22 11.98 -4.05 0.63
CA CYS A 22 11.51 -3.94 1.99
C CYS A 22 10.42 -5.00 2.07
N ALA A 23 10.75 -6.19 2.58
CA ALA A 23 9.74 -7.07 3.09
C ALA A 23 9.00 -6.22 4.13
N ALA A 24 7.84 -5.72 3.72
CA ALA A 24 7.11 -4.77 4.53
C ALA A 24 6.56 -5.58 5.70
N ASP A 25 7.16 -5.40 6.87
CA ASP A 25 6.61 -6.00 8.07
C ASP A 25 5.23 -5.36 8.30
N LEU A 26 4.22 -6.21 8.54
CA LEU A 26 2.85 -5.79 8.80
C LEU A 26 2.55 -5.96 10.29
N CYS A 27 2.19 -4.88 10.99
CA CYS A 27 1.56 -5.02 12.32
C CYS A 27 0.36 -4.12 12.55
N ASN A 28 -0.68 -4.77 13.06
CA ASN A 28 -1.94 -4.16 13.43
C ASN A 28 -2.01 -4.05 14.95
N TRP A 29 -2.50 -2.91 15.44
CA TRP A 29 -2.82 -2.71 16.83
C TRP A 29 -4.29 -2.35 16.99
N ARG A 30 -4.95 -3.00 17.96
CA ARG A 30 -6.32 -2.69 18.36
C ARG A 30 -6.39 -2.55 19.87
N GLY A 31 -6.98 -1.46 20.35
CA GLY A 31 -7.12 -1.18 21.78
C GLY A 31 -8.40 -0.43 22.15
N SER A 32 -8.74 -0.42 23.43
CA SER A 32 -9.91 0.30 23.98
C SER A 32 -9.48 1.39 24.95
N GLY A 33 -10.09 2.57 24.88
CA GLY A 33 -9.88 3.64 25.86
C GLY A 33 -10.67 3.49 27.16
N LEU A 34 -11.62 2.53 27.27
CA LEU A 34 -12.45 2.38 28.48
C LEU A 34 -11.74 1.73 29.67
N VAL A 35 -10.56 1.12 29.49
CA VAL A 35 -9.87 0.32 30.52
C VAL A 35 -9.15 1.21 31.57
N ARG A 36 -9.48 2.51 31.68
CA ARG A 36 -8.63 3.48 32.39
C ARG A 36 -9.40 4.32 33.40
N GLU A 37 -8.71 4.61 34.51
CA GLU A 37 -9.20 5.54 35.52
C GLU A 37 -9.46 6.93 34.91
N PRO A 38 -10.68 7.48 35.04
CA PRO A 38 -11.09 8.74 34.42
C PRO A 38 -10.20 9.95 34.75
N HIS A 39 -9.50 9.91 35.89
CA HIS A 39 -8.68 11.01 36.41
C HIS A 39 -7.19 10.90 36.11
N SER A 40 -6.73 9.76 35.60
CA SER A 40 -5.33 9.61 35.21
C SER A 40 -5.13 10.41 33.91
N ARG A 41 -4.36 11.50 33.91
CA ARG A 41 -4.01 12.25 32.66
C ARG A 41 -2.96 11.50 31.83
N THR A 42 -3.04 10.18 31.80
CA THR A 42 -1.94 9.34 31.35
C THR A 42 -2.05 9.13 29.84
N VAL A 43 -0.98 9.40 29.08
CA VAL A 43 -0.98 9.13 27.63
C VAL A 43 -0.65 7.65 27.43
N GLN A 44 -1.52 6.89 26.75
CA GLN A 44 -1.20 5.51 26.41
C GLN A 44 -0.15 5.50 25.31
N GLN A 45 0.92 4.71 25.44
CA GLN A 45 1.92 4.58 24.39
C GLN A 45 1.88 3.19 23.76
N VAL A 46 1.85 3.16 22.44
CA VAL A 46 1.91 1.94 21.62
C VAL A 46 3.16 2.05 20.75
N ARG A 47 3.97 0.98 20.72
CA ARG A 47 5.15 0.90 19.84
C ARG A 47 4.89 -0.13 18.76
N LEU A 48 5.04 0.27 17.50
CA LEU A 48 4.90 -0.59 16.33
C LEU A 48 6.26 -0.70 15.65
N ARG A 49 6.70 -1.93 15.39
CA ARG A 49 8.04 -2.21 14.84
C ARG A 49 8.04 -2.54 13.36
N CYS A 50 6.98 -2.17 12.66
CA CYS A 50 6.74 -2.56 11.29
C CYS A 50 6.70 -1.34 10.38
N THR A 51 6.95 -1.57 9.10
CA THR A 51 6.95 -0.51 8.09
C THR A 51 5.55 -0.18 7.59
N GLU A 52 4.58 -1.07 7.82
CA GLU A 52 3.18 -0.86 7.50
C GLU A 52 2.22 -1.53 8.50
N GLY A 53 0.97 -1.08 8.50
CA GLY A 53 -0.09 -1.72 9.27
C GLY A 53 -1.26 -0.82 9.58
N ALA A 54 -2.03 -1.20 10.60
CA ALA A 54 -3.23 -0.49 11.02
C ALA A 54 -3.26 -0.22 12.52
N VAL A 55 -3.83 0.92 12.90
CA VAL A 55 -4.14 1.28 14.28
C VAL A 55 -5.64 1.45 14.39
N GLU A 56 -6.26 0.76 15.34
CA GLU A 56 -7.70 0.88 15.64
C GLU A 56 -7.91 1.09 17.14
N TRP A 57 -8.45 2.25 17.50
CA TRP A 57 -8.71 2.65 18.87
C TRP A 57 -10.21 2.83 19.09
N VAL A 58 -10.81 1.91 19.83
CA VAL A 58 -12.24 1.89 20.12
C VAL A 58 -12.49 2.62 21.45
N TYR A 59 -13.59 3.39 21.53
CA TYR A 59 -13.92 4.21 22.69
C TYR A 59 -12.75 5.13 23.09
N PRO A 60 -12.32 6.03 22.19
CA PRO A 60 -11.17 6.90 22.44
C PRO A 60 -11.37 7.72 23.72
N SER A 61 -10.38 7.70 24.60
CA SER A 61 -10.37 8.45 25.86
C SER A 61 -8.99 9.07 26.08
N GLN A 62 -8.94 10.34 26.51
CA GLN A 62 -7.69 11.06 26.77
C GLN A 62 -6.79 11.16 25.51
N ALA A 63 -5.63 10.49 25.49
CA ALA A 63 -4.68 10.53 24.38
C ALA A 63 -3.89 9.22 24.20
N LEU A 64 -3.50 8.96 22.96
CA LEU A 64 -2.73 7.80 22.50
C LEU A 64 -1.50 8.28 21.72
N ARG A 65 -0.31 7.80 22.08
CA ARG A 65 0.96 8.04 21.37
C ARG A 65 1.37 6.75 20.67
N VAL A 66 1.32 6.76 19.33
CA VAL A 66 1.76 5.65 18.49
C VAL A 66 3.18 5.96 18.01
N VAL A 67 4.16 5.19 18.49
CA VAL A 67 5.57 5.32 18.13
C VAL A 67 5.90 4.28 17.06
N LEU A 68 6.46 4.73 15.95
CA LEU A 68 6.82 3.88 14.81
C LEU A 68 8.34 3.64 14.85
N GLU A 69 8.72 2.42 15.24
CA GLU A 69 10.11 2.00 15.46
C GLU A 69 10.45 0.76 14.59
N PRO A 70 10.42 0.86 13.25
CA PRO A 70 10.79 -0.27 12.40
C PRO A 70 12.18 -0.81 12.76
N ASN A 71 12.37 -2.13 12.71
CA ASN A 71 13.67 -2.75 12.93
C ASN A 71 14.60 -2.42 11.75
N LEU A 72 15.37 -1.33 11.87
CA LEU A 72 16.20 -0.81 10.78
C LEU A 72 17.67 -1.18 10.95
N SER A 73 18.11 -2.24 10.28
CA SER A 73 19.54 -2.51 10.09
C SER A 73 20.15 -1.78 8.87
N SER A 74 19.37 -1.11 8.00
CA SER A 74 19.97 -0.42 6.82
C SER A 74 19.18 0.70 6.13
N THR A 75 17.85 0.86 6.31
CA THR A 75 17.04 1.79 5.50
C THR A 75 16.47 2.94 6.32
N ARG A 76 16.82 4.20 6.00
CA ARG A 76 16.20 5.36 6.65
C ARG A 76 14.90 5.74 5.94
N HIS A 77 13.77 5.42 6.56
CA HIS A 77 12.47 5.94 6.13
C HIS A 77 12.41 7.45 6.41
N THR A 78 12.18 8.24 5.37
CA THR A 78 12.16 9.71 5.47
C THR A 78 10.76 10.29 5.51
N SER A 79 9.75 9.50 5.14
CA SER A 79 8.36 9.94 5.10
C SER A 79 7.44 8.88 5.68
N ILE A 80 6.42 9.32 6.39
CA ILE A 80 5.34 8.48 6.91
C ILE A 80 4.06 8.98 6.29
N CYS A 81 3.26 8.06 5.79
CA CYS A 81 1.95 8.34 5.25
C CYS A 81 0.90 7.60 6.07
N ILE A 82 -0.21 8.28 6.37
CA ILE A 82 -1.36 7.67 7.03
C ILE A 82 -2.62 7.85 6.19
N LYS A 83 -3.50 6.85 6.25
CA LYS A 83 -4.80 6.88 5.62
C LYS A 83 -5.89 6.57 6.66
N PRO A 84 -6.75 7.54 7.03
CA PRO A 84 -7.83 7.30 7.98
C PRO A 84 -8.88 6.37 7.38
N PHE A 85 -9.48 5.54 8.25
CA PHE A 85 -10.66 4.76 7.89
C PHE A 85 -11.87 5.66 7.67
N ARG A 86 -12.83 5.20 6.85
CA ARG A 86 -14.12 5.89 6.65
C ARG A 86 -14.87 6.12 7.95
N SER A 87 -14.70 5.22 8.91
CA SER A 87 -15.33 5.25 10.23
C SER A 87 -14.59 6.10 11.27
N PHE A 88 -13.48 6.75 10.90
CA PHE A 88 -12.68 7.57 11.82
C PHE A 88 -13.53 8.66 12.49
N ARG A 89 -13.76 8.54 13.80
CA ARG A 89 -14.54 9.49 14.60
C ARG A 89 -14.05 9.52 16.05
N GLY A 90 -14.17 10.68 16.71
CA GLY A 90 -13.91 10.84 18.14
C GLY A 90 -12.47 11.15 18.54
N ALA A 91 -11.60 11.54 17.60
CA ALA A 91 -10.27 12.06 17.93
C ALA A 91 -9.72 13.03 16.87
N SER A 92 -8.74 13.82 17.28
CA SER A 92 -7.84 14.59 16.43
C SER A 92 -6.46 13.94 16.38
N VAL A 93 -5.81 13.98 15.22
CA VAL A 93 -4.48 13.41 15.01
C VAL A 93 -3.45 14.50 14.81
N TYR A 94 -2.35 14.40 15.55
CA TYR A 94 -1.24 15.34 15.55
C TYR A 94 0.07 14.62 15.24
N ILE A 95 1.02 15.38 14.73
CA ILE A 95 2.39 14.95 14.46
C ILE A 95 3.36 15.96 15.04
N GLU A 96 4.49 15.48 15.51
CA GLU A 96 5.54 16.35 16.03
C GLU A 96 6.37 16.94 14.88
N ARG A 97 6.53 18.27 14.86
CA ARG A 97 7.39 19.00 13.93
C ARG A 97 8.11 20.09 14.69
N ALA A 98 9.44 20.12 14.59
CA ALA A 98 10.28 21.07 15.31
C ALA A 98 10.01 21.16 16.83
N GLY A 99 9.60 20.04 17.46
CA GLY A 99 9.27 19.97 18.89
C GLY A 99 7.84 20.43 19.25
N GLU A 100 7.02 20.79 18.26
CA GLU A 100 5.62 21.19 18.45
C GLU A 100 4.64 20.18 17.84
N LEU A 101 3.45 20.05 18.45
CA LEU A 101 2.39 19.18 17.94
C LEU A 101 1.54 19.92 16.91
N ASN A 102 1.66 19.52 15.64
CA ASN A 102 0.89 20.08 14.54
C ASN A 102 -0.30 19.18 14.21
N LEU A 103 -1.49 19.78 14.13
CA LEU A 103 -2.71 19.07 13.73
C LEU A 103 -2.58 18.57 12.29
N LEU A 104 -2.77 17.27 12.09
CA LEU A 104 -2.74 16.62 10.78
C LEU A 104 -4.15 16.41 10.21
N MET A 105 -5.08 15.95 11.06
CA MET A 105 -6.47 15.73 10.68
C MET A 105 -7.38 15.72 11.91
N THR A 106 -8.65 16.07 11.70
CA THR A 106 -9.71 16.07 12.72
C THR A 106 -10.93 15.27 12.24
N GLU A 107 -11.83 14.97 13.16
CA GLU A 107 -13.15 14.43 12.86
C GLU A 107 -13.91 15.34 11.88
N GLY A 108 -14.54 14.76 10.86
CA GLY A 108 -15.24 15.51 9.80
C GLY A 108 -14.36 15.99 8.65
N GLY A 109 -13.05 15.68 8.67
CA GLY A 109 -12.17 15.85 7.52
C GLY A 109 -12.53 14.95 6.32
N ARG A 110 -11.76 15.07 5.22
CA ARG A 110 -11.97 14.23 4.03
C ARG A 110 -11.64 12.77 4.36
N PRO A 111 -12.62 11.84 4.32
CA PRO A 111 -12.36 10.45 4.64
C PRO A 111 -11.40 9.84 3.61
N GLU A 112 -10.54 8.94 4.07
CA GLU A 112 -9.60 8.19 3.22
C GLU A 112 -8.58 9.04 2.45
N GLN A 113 -8.41 10.33 2.78
CA GLN A 113 -7.34 11.14 2.23
C GLN A 113 -6.00 10.71 2.84
N VAL A 114 -5.00 10.44 1.99
CA VAL A 114 -3.66 10.08 2.47
C VAL A 114 -2.93 11.34 2.91
N HIS A 115 -2.38 11.31 4.12
CA HIS A 115 -1.59 12.40 4.71
C HIS A 115 -0.16 11.94 4.91
N CYS A 116 0.79 12.57 4.21
CA CYS A 116 2.21 12.25 4.31
C CYS A 116 3.00 13.35 5.00
N PHE A 117 3.96 12.99 5.84
CA PHE A 117 4.85 13.90 6.53
C PHE A 117 6.27 13.34 6.61
N ARG A 118 7.26 14.22 6.57
CA ARG A 118 8.67 13.83 6.66
C ARG A 118 9.09 13.65 8.11
N THR A 119 9.92 12.65 8.36
CA THR A 119 10.58 12.46 9.65
C THR A 119 11.66 13.53 9.82
N GLN A 120 11.66 14.23 10.95
CA GLN A 120 12.64 15.29 11.24
C GLN A 120 13.68 14.79 12.25
N GLY A 121 14.96 14.96 11.93
CA GLY A 121 16.07 14.65 12.84
C GLY A 121 16.30 13.15 13.07
N ARG A 122 16.85 12.81 14.24
CA ARG A 122 17.12 11.43 14.69
C ARG A 122 16.04 10.89 15.64
N GLN A 123 14.99 11.66 15.89
CA GLN A 123 13.93 11.26 16.81
C GLN A 123 13.05 10.19 16.18
N THR A 124 12.59 9.26 17.00
CA THR A 124 11.68 8.21 16.57
C THR A 124 10.32 8.80 16.23
N PRO A 125 9.80 8.59 15.02
CA PRO A 125 8.56 9.21 14.62
C PRO A 125 7.38 8.73 15.46
N ALA A 126 6.52 9.66 15.84
CA ALA A 126 5.32 9.37 16.61
C ALA A 126 4.09 10.11 16.05
N ILE A 127 2.95 9.44 16.15
CA ILE A 127 1.62 9.97 15.84
C ILE A 127 0.86 10.07 17.15
N PHE A 128 0.29 11.24 17.41
CA PHE A 128 -0.45 11.52 18.63
C PHE A 128 -1.93 11.63 18.30
N LEU A 129 -2.77 10.91 19.03
CA LEU A 129 -4.21 10.98 18.90
C LEU A 129 -4.77 11.54 20.21
N GLN A 130 -5.62 12.55 20.10
CA GLN A 130 -6.32 13.15 21.23
C GLN A 130 -7.81 12.89 21.08
N ALA A 131 -8.42 12.25 22.07
CA ALA A 131 -9.85 11.99 22.08
C ALA A 131 -10.64 13.30 22.15
N SER A 132 -11.68 13.40 21.32
CA SER A 132 -12.63 14.51 21.39
C SER A 132 -13.46 14.40 22.67
N PRO A 133 -13.75 15.51 23.38
CA PRO A 133 -14.62 15.48 24.55
C PRO A 133 -15.97 14.87 24.22
N GLN A 134 -16.43 13.95 25.06
CA GLN A 134 -17.67 13.21 24.84
C GLN A 134 -18.48 13.15 26.15
N ARG A 135 -19.81 13.31 26.04
CA ARG A 135 -20.74 13.26 27.18
C ARG A 135 -21.45 11.92 27.33
N ASP A 136 -21.43 11.11 26.28
CA ASP A 136 -22.08 9.80 26.18
C ASP A 136 -21.05 8.66 26.02
N ILE A 137 -21.49 7.40 26.15
CA ILE A 137 -20.63 6.21 25.99
C ILE A 137 -20.86 5.58 24.60
N SER A 138 -21.28 6.37 23.61
CA SER A 138 -21.49 5.85 22.26
C SER A 138 -20.18 5.34 21.68
N ARG A 139 -20.27 4.21 20.99
CA ARG A 139 -19.11 3.57 20.37
C ARG A 139 -18.57 4.45 19.24
N ARG A 140 -17.40 5.04 19.48
CA ARG A 140 -16.58 5.71 18.46
C ARG A 140 -15.34 4.90 18.20
N THR A 141 -14.87 4.90 16.96
CA THR A 141 -13.67 4.18 16.56
C THR A 141 -12.78 5.12 15.78
N VAL A 142 -11.55 5.26 16.25
CA VAL A 142 -10.50 6.05 15.61
C VAL A 142 -9.57 5.04 14.96
N GLY A 143 -9.39 5.10 13.64
CA GLY A 143 -8.46 4.19 13.02
C GLY A 143 -7.91 4.66 11.69
N PHE A 144 -6.68 4.24 11.42
CA PHE A 144 -5.95 4.55 10.21
C PHE A 144 -4.97 3.44 9.87
N ARG A 145 -4.63 3.34 8.58
CA ARG A 145 -3.47 2.59 8.11
C ARG A 145 -2.26 3.50 7.98
N TYR A 146 -1.07 2.95 8.18
CA TYR A 146 0.19 3.69 8.05
C TYR A 146 1.18 2.93 7.17
N GLU A 147 2.02 3.68 6.47
CA GLU A 147 3.13 3.17 5.65
C GLU A 147 4.34 4.09 5.79
N LEU A 148 5.52 3.50 5.90
CA LEU A 148 6.81 4.18 5.96
C LEU A 148 7.50 4.14 4.60
N LEU A 149 7.72 5.30 4.01
CA LEU A 149 8.35 5.44 2.70
C LEU A 149 9.85 5.78 2.84
N CYS A 150 10.66 5.08 2.05
CA CYS A 150 12.07 5.42 1.86
C CYS A 150 12.22 6.67 0.98
N ASN A 151 13.35 7.38 1.12
CA ASN A 151 13.61 8.60 0.37
C ASN A 151 13.72 8.29 -1.13
N GLN A 152 12.65 8.53 -1.88
CA GLN A 152 12.73 8.68 -3.32
C GLN A 152 12.92 10.17 -3.59
N SER A 153 14.11 10.53 -4.09
CA SER A 153 14.45 11.86 -4.57
C SER A 153 13.41 12.30 -5.59
N THR A 154 12.42 13.06 -5.13
CA THR A 154 11.29 13.54 -5.93
C THR A 154 11.65 14.92 -6.46
N SER A 155 12.31 14.95 -7.62
CA SER A 155 12.36 16.16 -8.44
C SER A 155 10.99 16.38 -9.10
N PRO A 156 10.47 17.61 -9.16
CA PRO A 156 9.15 17.91 -9.75
C PRO A 156 9.03 17.50 -11.22
N ASP A 157 10.11 17.53 -12.02
CA ASP A 157 10.10 17.08 -13.43
C ASP A 157 9.91 15.58 -13.59
N PHE A 158 10.24 14.78 -12.57
CA PHE A 158 10.02 13.33 -12.59
C PHE A 158 8.55 12.96 -12.48
N ARG A 159 7.68 13.83 -11.96
CA ARG A 159 6.27 13.47 -11.75
C ARG A 159 5.53 13.23 -13.06
N ASP A 160 5.74 14.04 -14.10
CA ASP A 160 4.97 13.89 -15.33
C ASP A 160 5.46 12.69 -16.17
N THR A 161 6.77 12.47 -16.21
CA THR A 161 7.37 11.28 -16.84
C THR A 161 6.99 9.98 -16.11
N VAL A 162 6.97 9.99 -14.78
CA VAL A 162 6.51 8.84 -13.98
C VAL A 162 5.01 8.62 -14.20
N LEU A 163 4.19 9.67 -14.22
CA LEU A 163 2.74 9.55 -14.44
C LEU A 163 2.39 9.07 -15.87
N GLN A 164 3.21 9.38 -16.88
CA GLN A 164 3.08 8.80 -18.22
C GLN A 164 3.51 7.33 -18.26
N ALA A 165 4.57 6.96 -17.54
CA ALA A 165 5.03 5.58 -17.43
C ALA A 165 4.04 4.66 -16.69
N VAL A 166 3.13 5.20 -15.88
CA VAL A 166 2.16 4.41 -15.09
C VAL A 166 1.03 3.81 -15.94
N CYS A 167 0.63 4.45 -17.05
CA CYS A 167 -0.51 3.98 -17.86
C CYS A 167 -0.11 3.23 -19.13
N ARG A 168 1.19 3.10 -19.43
CA ARG A 168 1.61 2.31 -20.60
C ARG A 168 1.53 0.82 -20.28
N PRO A 169 1.25 -0.04 -21.28
CA PRO A 169 1.42 -1.47 -21.11
C PRO A 169 2.85 -1.81 -20.69
N CYS A 170 3.00 -2.79 -19.79
CA CYS A 170 4.30 -3.29 -19.40
C CYS A 170 5.00 -3.97 -20.58
N ASN A 171 6.30 -3.76 -20.70
CA ASN A 171 7.11 -4.54 -21.64
C ASN A 171 7.41 -5.95 -21.09
N ASP A 172 8.00 -6.82 -21.92
CA ASP A 172 8.26 -8.22 -21.55
C ASP A 172 9.11 -8.35 -20.28
N THR A 173 10.13 -7.51 -20.11
CA THR A 173 11.02 -7.56 -18.93
C THR A 173 10.27 -7.11 -17.67
N GLU A 174 9.51 -6.03 -17.76
CA GLU A 174 8.67 -5.52 -16.66
C GLU A 174 7.63 -6.55 -16.26
N LEU A 175 7.01 -7.22 -17.22
CA LEU A 175 6.02 -8.24 -16.98
C LEU A 175 6.61 -9.45 -16.26
N LEU A 176 7.77 -9.94 -16.71
CA LEU A 176 8.47 -11.05 -16.07
C LEU A 176 8.88 -10.71 -14.64
N LEU A 177 9.38 -9.49 -14.40
CA LEU A 177 9.74 -9.03 -13.06
C LEU A 177 8.50 -8.83 -12.16
N ALA A 178 7.41 -8.27 -12.69
CA ALA A 178 6.19 -7.99 -11.93
C ALA A 178 5.62 -9.26 -11.29
N VAL A 179 5.58 -10.37 -12.00
CA VAL A 179 5.12 -11.65 -11.45
C VAL A 179 5.99 -12.13 -10.27
N CYS A 180 7.27 -11.77 -10.26
CA CYS A 180 8.20 -12.17 -9.22
C CYS A 180 8.21 -11.27 -8.00
N SER A 181 7.95 -9.96 -8.15
CA SER A 181 8.10 -8.96 -7.08
C SER A 181 6.80 -8.28 -6.64
N SER A 182 5.68 -8.48 -7.34
CA SER A 182 4.40 -7.90 -6.94
C SER A 182 3.86 -8.47 -5.64
N ASP A 183 3.14 -7.62 -4.90
CA ASP A 183 2.43 -7.97 -3.67
C ASP A 183 1.26 -8.91 -3.95
N PHE A 184 0.64 -8.79 -5.13
CA PHE A 184 -0.37 -9.71 -5.61
C PHE A 184 -0.15 -10.09 -7.07
N VAL A 185 -0.51 -11.33 -7.40
CA VAL A 185 -0.52 -11.87 -8.77
C VAL A 185 -1.77 -12.74 -8.92
N VAL A 186 -2.68 -12.35 -9.81
CA VAL A 186 -4.03 -12.91 -9.90
C VAL A 186 -4.47 -13.06 -11.35
N ARG A 187 -5.02 -14.22 -11.71
CA ARG A 187 -5.67 -14.46 -13.02
C ARG A 187 -7.18 -14.30 -12.90
N GLY A 188 -7.79 -13.52 -13.78
CA GLY A 188 -9.22 -13.26 -13.71
C GLY A 188 -9.79 -12.38 -14.82
N PHE A 189 -11.05 -12.01 -14.63
CA PHE A 189 -11.88 -11.27 -15.58
C PHE A 189 -12.35 -9.96 -14.96
N ILE A 190 -12.43 -8.91 -15.78
CA ILE A 190 -12.99 -7.62 -15.36
C ILE A 190 -14.52 -7.73 -15.38
N ARG A 191 -15.17 -7.64 -14.21
CA ARG A 191 -16.64 -7.62 -14.10
C ARG A 191 -17.19 -6.23 -14.42
N ASN A 192 -16.58 -5.19 -13.85
CA ASN A 192 -17.02 -3.81 -14.01
C ASN A 192 -15.86 -2.85 -13.72
N VAL A 193 -15.97 -1.60 -14.18
CA VAL A 193 -15.09 -0.49 -13.81
C VAL A 193 -15.94 0.69 -13.34
N SER A 194 -15.60 1.23 -12.17
CA SER A 194 -16.18 2.46 -11.63
C SER A 194 -15.14 3.57 -11.63
N HIS A 195 -15.56 4.79 -11.94
CA HIS A 195 -14.68 5.95 -12.00
C HIS A 195 -14.99 6.92 -10.87
N ASP A 196 -13.96 7.41 -10.21
CA ASP A 196 -14.03 8.44 -9.17
C ASP A 196 -13.22 9.66 -9.64
N SER A 197 -13.94 10.69 -10.10
CA SER A 197 -13.36 11.94 -10.60
C SER A 197 -12.78 12.81 -9.48
N GLU A 198 -13.31 12.72 -8.26
CA GLU A 198 -12.78 13.48 -7.12
C GLU A 198 -11.40 12.97 -6.73
N ARG A 199 -11.21 11.64 -6.75
CA ARG A 199 -9.96 10.98 -6.41
C ARG A 199 -9.01 10.77 -7.59
N GLN A 200 -9.46 11.09 -8.81
CA GLN A 200 -8.73 10.82 -10.05
C GLN A 200 -8.31 9.34 -10.18
N THR A 201 -9.18 8.43 -9.75
CA THR A 201 -8.93 6.97 -9.74
C THR A 201 -10.07 6.19 -10.39
N SER A 202 -9.76 5.02 -10.94
CA SER A 202 -10.74 4.01 -11.38
C SER A 202 -10.61 2.75 -10.53
N LEU A 203 -11.75 2.16 -10.16
CA LEU A 203 -11.87 0.88 -9.48
C LEU A 203 -12.26 -0.19 -10.48
N VAL A 204 -11.36 -1.16 -10.69
CA VAL A 204 -11.57 -2.32 -11.55
C VAL A 204 -12.01 -3.50 -10.68
N TYR A 205 -13.27 -3.92 -10.81
CA TYR A 205 -13.81 -5.07 -10.10
C TYR A 205 -13.43 -6.35 -10.84
N VAL A 206 -12.74 -7.27 -10.15
CA VAL A 206 -12.16 -8.46 -10.75
C VAL A 206 -12.79 -9.71 -10.15
N SER A 207 -13.23 -10.61 -11.03
CA SER A 207 -13.53 -12.00 -10.69
C SER A 207 -12.30 -12.83 -10.98
N ALA A 208 -11.66 -13.33 -9.94
CA ALA A 208 -10.43 -14.10 -10.05
C ALA A 208 -10.72 -15.60 -10.11
N GLY A 209 -10.20 -16.24 -11.16
CA GLY A 209 -10.18 -17.69 -11.28
C GLY A 209 -9.10 -18.32 -10.41
N ARG A 210 -7.94 -17.63 -10.26
CA ARG A 210 -6.81 -18.11 -9.46
C ARG A 210 -6.02 -16.95 -8.87
N VAL A 211 -5.71 -17.04 -7.58
CA VAL A 211 -4.78 -16.14 -6.88
C VAL A 211 -3.45 -16.89 -6.71
N TYR A 212 -2.40 -16.42 -7.37
CA TYR A 212 -1.06 -17.02 -7.27
C TYR A 212 -0.28 -16.49 -6.07
N ARG A 213 -0.49 -15.22 -5.76
CA ARG A 213 0.13 -14.52 -4.63
C ARG A 213 -0.78 -13.38 -4.18
N GLN A 214 -0.85 -13.14 -2.88
CA GLN A 214 -1.34 -11.89 -2.29
C GLN A 214 -0.74 -11.71 -0.89
N ARG A 215 -0.43 -10.47 -0.50
CA ARG A 215 0.18 -10.16 0.81
C ARG A 215 -0.84 -10.13 1.94
N SER A 216 -1.84 -9.24 1.87
CA SER A 216 -2.80 -9.04 3.00
C SER A 216 -4.22 -9.58 2.78
N GLY A 217 -4.49 -10.22 1.63
CA GLY A 217 -5.82 -10.76 1.35
C GLY A 217 -6.78 -9.80 0.63
N VAL A 218 -6.26 -8.90 -0.22
CA VAL A 218 -7.07 -7.97 -1.04
C VAL A 218 -8.04 -8.64 -2.02
N PHE A 219 -7.87 -9.95 -2.27
CA PHE A 219 -8.86 -10.78 -2.92
C PHE A 219 -9.43 -11.78 -1.91
N GLU A 220 -10.75 -11.76 -1.76
CA GLU A 220 -11.49 -12.62 -0.85
C GLU A 220 -12.18 -13.75 -1.62
N ARG A 221 -12.45 -14.88 -0.96
CA ARG A 221 -13.25 -15.96 -1.56
C ARG A 221 -14.72 -15.71 -1.30
N GLU A 222 -15.53 -15.82 -2.35
CA GLU A 222 -16.97 -15.80 -2.22
C GLU A 222 -17.45 -17.01 -1.41
N MET A 223 -18.43 -16.79 -0.52
CA MET A 223 -19.02 -17.86 0.30
C MET A 223 -20.02 -18.65 -0.56
N GLY A 224 -19.66 -19.89 -0.93
CA GLY A 224 -20.52 -20.82 -1.66
C GLY A 224 -19.80 -21.46 -2.87
N PRO A 225 -20.20 -22.66 -3.35
CA PRO A 225 -19.55 -23.31 -4.50
C PRO A 225 -20.11 -22.81 -5.85
N PRO A 226 -19.26 -22.60 -6.90
CA PRO A 226 -17.80 -22.62 -6.86
C PRO A 226 -17.28 -21.28 -6.29
N GLY A 227 -16.58 -21.33 -5.16
CA GLY A 227 -16.13 -20.14 -4.44
C GLY A 227 -15.03 -19.41 -5.19
N ALA A 228 -15.42 -18.55 -6.12
CA ALA A 228 -14.51 -17.73 -6.90
C ALA A 228 -13.87 -16.66 -6.01
N TRP A 229 -12.66 -16.26 -6.38
CA TRP A 229 -12.02 -15.13 -5.74
C TRP A 229 -12.61 -13.83 -6.33
N TRP A 230 -12.79 -12.82 -5.50
CA TRP A 230 -13.26 -11.52 -5.93
C TRP A 230 -12.51 -10.42 -5.20
N GLY A 231 -12.35 -9.29 -5.86
CA GLY A 231 -11.62 -8.15 -5.33
C GLY A 231 -11.72 -6.95 -6.25
N HIS A 232 -11.07 -5.86 -5.86
CA HIS A 232 -11.02 -4.64 -6.66
C HIS A 232 -9.61 -4.08 -6.70
N ILE A 233 -9.22 -3.58 -7.88
CA ILE A 233 -7.90 -3.01 -8.12
C ILE A 233 -8.07 -1.54 -8.49
N ARG A 234 -7.30 -0.66 -7.86
CA ARG A 234 -7.25 0.77 -8.18
C ARG A 234 -6.24 1.04 -9.28
N THR A 235 -6.59 1.96 -10.18
CA THR A 235 -5.68 2.55 -11.17
C THR A 235 -6.01 4.02 -11.35
N LEU A 236 -5.14 4.78 -12.02
CA LEU A 236 -5.38 6.20 -12.27
C LEU A 236 -6.50 6.37 -13.30
N LEU A 237 -7.35 7.40 -13.11
CA LEU A 237 -8.45 7.70 -14.03
C LEU A 237 -7.96 7.95 -15.46
N ARG A 238 -6.80 8.60 -15.61
CA ARG A 238 -6.16 8.84 -16.91
C ARG A 238 -5.72 7.58 -17.66
N CYS A 239 -5.59 6.44 -17.00
CA CYS A 239 -5.31 5.18 -17.69
C CYS A 239 -6.55 4.63 -18.43
N GLN A 240 -7.72 5.25 -18.24
CA GLN A 240 -8.96 4.94 -18.96
C GLN A 240 -9.30 3.45 -18.96
N ALA A 241 -9.19 2.81 -17.79
CA ALA A 241 -9.57 1.41 -17.63
C ALA A 241 -11.02 1.19 -18.05
N ARG A 242 -11.28 0.13 -18.82
CA ARG A 242 -12.62 -0.22 -19.30
C ARG A 242 -12.92 -1.68 -19.01
N ALA A 243 -14.18 -1.97 -18.74
CA ALA A 243 -14.65 -3.34 -18.74
C ALA A 243 -14.57 -3.89 -20.17
N GLY A 244 -14.14 -5.14 -20.31
CA GLY A 244 -14.02 -5.79 -21.60
C GLY A 244 -13.81 -7.29 -21.46
N PRO A 245 -14.12 -8.07 -22.50
CA PRO A 245 -13.92 -9.51 -22.49
C PRO A 245 -12.43 -9.83 -22.50
N GLY A 246 -12.04 -10.78 -21.66
CA GLY A 246 -10.67 -11.26 -21.61
C GLY A 246 -10.31 -11.85 -20.27
N ASP A 247 -9.42 -12.83 -20.33
CA ASP A 247 -8.72 -13.37 -19.18
C ASP A 247 -7.37 -12.64 -19.06
N PHE A 248 -7.14 -12.06 -17.89
CA PHE A 248 -6.02 -11.16 -17.62
C PHE A 248 -5.19 -11.67 -16.45
N LEU A 249 -3.89 -11.41 -16.50
CA LEU A 249 -3.01 -11.56 -15.34
C LEU A 249 -2.81 -10.19 -14.71
N PHE A 250 -3.40 -9.97 -13.54
CA PHE A 250 -3.23 -8.75 -12.77
C PHE A 250 -2.05 -8.90 -11.81
N THR A 251 -1.16 -7.92 -11.87
CA THR A 251 -0.03 -7.76 -10.94
C THR A 251 -0.06 -6.36 -10.37
N GLY A 252 0.53 -6.16 -9.20
CA GLY A 252 0.57 -4.83 -8.61
C GLY A 252 1.10 -4.79 -7.18
N THR A 253 0.99 -3.62 -6.59
CA THR A 253 1.40 -3.34 -5.22
C THR A 253 0.17 -3.14 -4.34
N GLU A 254 0.35 -3.36 -3.05
CA GLU A 254 -0.68 -3.08 -2.06
C GLU A 254 -0.29 -1.84 -1.26
N HIS A 255 -1.18 -0.83 -1.28
CA HIS A 255 -1.02 0.39 -0.48
C HIS A 255 -2.27 0.65 0.35
N PHE A 256 -2.08 0.81 1.66
CA PHE A 256 -3.11 1.00 2.67
C PHE A 256 -4.20 -0.07 2.58
N GLY A 257 -3.82 -1.32 2.33
CA GLY A 257 -4.78 -2.43 2.18
C GLY A 257 -5.55 -2.44 0.89
N GLU A 258 -5.11 -1.68 -0.10
CA GLU A 258 -5.79 -1.54 -1.37
C GLU A 258 -4.85 -2.01 -2.47
N ALA A 259 -5.36 -2.85 -3.37
CA ALA A 259 -4.61 -3.28 -4.54
C ALA A 259 -4.49 -2.12 -5.53
N TRP A 260 -3.26 -1.80 -5.95
CA TRP A 260 -2.95 -0.84 -7.01
C TRP A 260 -2.39 -1.57 -8.22
N LEU A 261 -2.90 -1.22 -9.40
CA LEU A 261 -2.56 -1.89 -10.65
C LEU A 261 -1.12 -1.59 -11.07
N GLY A 262 -0.33 -2.64 -11.29
CA GLY A 262 0.97 -2.59 -11.98
C GLY A 262 0.79 -2.98 -13.46
N CYS A 263 0.85 -4.27 -13.77
CA CYS A 263 0.62 -4.80 -15.12
C CYS A 263 -0.69 -5.59 -15.21
N ALA A 264 -1.36 -5.50 -16.37
CA ALA A 264 -2.53 -6.29 -16.71
C ALA A 264 -2.52 -6.78 -18.19
N PRO A 265 -1.54 -7.61 -18.59
CA PRO A 265 -1.62 -8.27 -19.90
C PRO A 265 -2.78 -9.27 -19.96
N ARG A 266 -3.17 -9.65 -21.18
CA ARG A 266 -3.99 -10.85 -21.36
C ARG A 266 -3.16 -12.07 -20.95
N TYR A 267 -3.79 -13.04 -20.29
CA TYR A 267 -3.07 -14.19 -19.75
C TYR A 267 -2.33 -14.98 -20.85
N LYS A 268 -2.96 -15.14 -22.03
CA LYS A 268 -2.32 -15.79 -23.19
C LYS A 268 -1.03 -15.10 -23.66
N ASP A 269 -0.97 -13.77 -23.59
CA ASP A 269 0.17 -13.00 -24.08
C ASP A 269 1.32 -13.12 -23.07
N PHE A 270 0.99 -13.09 -21.76
CA PHE A 270 1.94 -13.41 -20.70
C PHE A 270 2.53 -14.82 -20.83
N LEU A 271 1.69 -15.84 -21.10
CA LEU A 271 2.16 -17.22 -21.24
C LEU A 271 3.20 -17.35 -22.35
N SER A 272 2.98 -16.70 -23.49
CA SER A 272 3.94 -16.68 -24.60
C SER A 272 5.29 -16.09 -24.17
N VAL A 273 5.26 -14.90 -23.55
CA VAL A 273 6.47 -14.21 -23.05
C VAL A 273 7.21 -15.05 -22.01
N TYR A 274 6.49 -15.60 -21.03
CA TYR A 274 7.07 -16.41 -19.96
C TYR A 274 7.68 -17.71 -20.48
N GLN A 275 7.02 -18.41 -21.38
CA GLN A 275 7.53 -19.64 -21.97
C GLN A 275 8.79 -19.39 -22.81
N ALA A 276 8.82 -18.33 -23.62
CA ALA A 276 10.00 -17.94 -24.39
C ALA A 276 11.18 -17.62 -23.46
N ALA A 277 10.96 -16.83 -22.41
CA ALA A 277 11.99 -16.52 -21.41
C ALA A 277 12.48 -17.77 -20.66
N ARG A 278 11.58 -18.70 -20.33
CA ARG A 278 11.93 -19.96 -19.65
C ARG A 278 12.77 -20.88 -20.54
N GLN A 279 12.43 -21.02 -21.81
CA GLN A 279 13.23 -21.78 -22.79
C GLN A 279 14.63 -21.18 -22.96
N ALA A 280 14.72 -19.85 -22.97
CA ALA A 280 15.99 -19.12 -23.01
C ALA A 280 16.74 -19.10 -21.67
N ARG A 281 16.17 -19.65 -20.58
CA ARG A 281 16.69 -19.59 -19.20
C ARG A 281 16.94 -18.16 -18.70
N GLN A 282 16.04 -17.25 -19.08
CA GLN A 282 16.06 -15.82 -18.74
C GLN A 282 14.87 -15.42 -17.86
N ASN A 283 14.07 -16.37 -17.37
CA ASN A 283 12.98 -16.07 -16.44
C ASN A 283 13.53 -15.68 -15.05
N PRO A 284 13.10 -14.54 -14.48
CA PRO A 284 13.62 -14.06 -13.19
C PRO A 284 13.16 -14.90 -11.99
N CYS A 285 12.05 -15.62 -12.11
CA CYS A 285 11.58 -16.59 -11.13
C CYS A 285 10.75 -17.70 -11.81
N GLU A 286 10.49 -18.79 -11.08
CA GLU A 286 9.52 -19.80 -11.51
C GLU A 286 8.10 -19.35 -11.17
N PHE A 287 7.22 -19.42 -12.17
CA PHE A 287 5.79 -19.16 -12.06
C PHE A 287 4.99 -20.44 -12.29
N PRO A 288 4.04 -20.78 -11.40
CA PRO A 288 3.23 -21.98 -11.56
C PRO A 288 2.21 -21.81 -12.69
N LEU A 289 2.56 -22.36 -13.86
CA LEU A 289 1.63 -22.46 -14.99
C LEU A 289 0.51 -23.45 -14.67
N ASP A 290 -0.67 -23.21 -15.25
CA ASP A 290 -1.79 -24.15 -15.21
C ASP A 290 -1.56 -25.35 -16.16
#